data_AF-A0A2U2DFF8-F1
#
_entry.id   AF-A0A2U2DFF8-F1
#
_cell.length_a   1.000
_cell.length_b   1.000
_cell.length_c   1.000
_cell.angle_alpha   90.00
_cell.angle_beta   90.00
_cell.angle_gamma   90.00
#
_symmetry.space_group_name_H-M   'P 1'
#
loop_
_entity.id
_entity.type
_entity.pdbx_description
1 polymer ?
#
loop_
_entity_poly.entity_id
_entity_poly.type
_entity_poly.pdbx_seq_one_letter_code
_entity_poly.pdbx_strand_id
1 'polypeptide(L)'
;MKLLLIGATGLVGHQVLTQALEDPRVETVIAPSRRPLSTSHRKLVAPIVRFDDLPQEADWWKVDAAICTLGTTIGKAGSREAFREVDHDYPLA
;
A
#
# COMPACT_ATOMS: atom_id res chain seq x y z
N MET A 1 -12.97 -8.91 7.54
CA MET A 1 -11.57 -8.57 7.86
C MET A 1 -11.17 -7.20 7.30
N LYS A 2 -10.29 -6.49 8.00
CA LYS A 2 -9.62 -5.26 7.56
C LYS A 2 -8.21 -5.59 7.05
N LEU A 3 -7.97 -5.30 5.78
CA LEU A 3 -6.73 -5.60 5.06
C LEU A 3 -5.91 -4.32 4.87
N LEU A 4 -4.63 -4.34 5.25
CA LEU A 4 -3.65 -3.34 4.84
C LEU A 4 -3.00 -3.77 3.53
N LEU A 5 -3.05 -2.90 2.51
CA LEU A 5 -2.37 -3.10 1.23
C LEU A 5 -1.37 -1.98 0.99
N ILE A 6 -0.08 -2.29 1.08
CA ILE A 6 0.98 -1.35 0.77
C ILE A 6 1.43 -1.56 -0.69
N GLY A 7 1.58 -0.47 -1.45
CA GLY A 7 1.99 -0.54 -2.85
C GLY A 7 0.85 -0.71 -3.86
N ALA A 8 -0.37 -0.30 -3.49
CA ALA A 8 -1.58 -0.43 -4.31
C ALA A 8 -1.52 0.23 -5.71
N THR A 9 -0.61 1.18 -5.92
CA THR A 9 -0.40 1.85 -7.23
C THR A 9 0.47 1.04 -8.20
N GLY A 10 1.13 -0.02 -7.74
CA GLY A 10 1.94 -0.90 -8.58
C GLY A 10 1.09 -1.87 -9.40
N LEU A 11 1.72 -2.56 -10.35
CA LEU A 11 1.03 -3.54 -11.22
C LEU A 11 0.32 -4.63 -10.40
N VAL A 12 1.05 -5.28 -9.49
CA VAL A 12 0.51 -6.32 -8.62
C VAL A 12 -0.46 -5.73 -7.60
N GLY A 13 -0.09 -4.63 -6.95
CA GLY A 13 -0.92 -3.96 -5.95
C GLY A 13 -2.29 -3.56 -6.49
N HIS A 14 -2.38 -3.09 -7.74
CA HIS A 14 -3.66 -2.76 -8.36
C HIS A 14 -4.57 -3.99 -8.53
N GLN A 15 -4.00 -5.14 -8.93
CA GLN A 15 -4.76 -6.38 -9.06
C GLN A 15 -5.24 -6.91 -7.70
N VAL A 16 -4.39 -6.82 -6.67
CA VAL A 16 -4.75 -7.19 -5.30
C VAL A 16 -5.86 -6.28 -4.77
N LEU A 17 -5.75 -4.97 -5.00
CA LEU A 17 -6.77 -3.99 -4.60
C LEU A 17 -8.13 -4.34 -5.21
N THR A 18 -8.17 -4.55 -6.53
CA THR A 18 -9.41 -4.90 -7.24
C THR A 18 -10.05 -6.16 -6.66
N GLN A 19 -9.27 -7.22 -6.46
CA GLN A 19 -9.79 -8.48 -5.90
C GLN A 19 -10.26 -8.32 -4.46
N ALA A 20 -9.52 -7.59 -3.62
CA ALA A 20 -9.88 -7.38 -2.23
C ALA A 20 -11.15 -6.51 -2.06
N LEU A 21 -11.40 -5.55 -2.96
CA LEU A 21 -12.61 -4.74 -2.90
C LEU A 21 -13.87 -5.57 -3.23
N GLU A 22 -13.75 -6.54 -4.13
CA GLU A 22 -14.84 -7.45 -4.52
C GLU A 22 -15.04 -8.61 -3.54
N ASP A 23 -14.02 -9.02 -2.77
CA ASP A 23 -14.13 -10.14 -1.84
C ASP A 23 -15.06 -9.82 -0.66
N PRO A 24 -16.13 -10.61 -0.42
CA PRO A 24 -17.05 -10.38 0.69
C PRO A 24 -16.43 -10.62 2.08
N ARG A 25 -15.32 -11.35 2.17
CA ARG A 25 -14.58 -11.58 3.43
C ARG A 25 -13.79 -10.34 3.86
N VAL A 26 -13.46 -9.46 2.90
CA VAL A 26 -12.79 -8.19 3.13
C VAL A 26 -13.83 -7.10 3.31
N GLU A 27 -13.86 -6.53 4.51
CA GLU A 27 -14.79 -5.47 4.90
C GLU A 27 -14.20 -4.09 4.62
N THR A 28 -12.89 -3.95 4.73
CA THR A 28 -12.17 -2.70 4.52
C THR A 28 -10.78 -2.97 3.97
N VAL A 29 -10.37 -2.20 2.97
CA VAL A 29 -9.00 -2.14 2.46
C VAL A 29 -8.41 -0.79 2.82
N ILE A 30 -7.35 -0.80 3.63
CA ILE A 30 -6.52 0.36 3.90
C ILE A 30 -5.38 0.34 2.88
N ALA A 31 -5.29 1.36 2.03
CA ALA A 31 -4.27 1.44 0.98
C ALA A 31 -3.51 2.77 1.05
N PRO A 32 -2.57 2.93 2.01
CA PRO A 32 -1.74 4.13 2.10
C PRO A 32 -0.94 4.33 0.83
N SER A 33 -0.91 5.57 0.34
CA SER A 33 -0.26 5.89 -0.92
C SER A 33 0.32 7.29 -0.90
N ARG A 34 1.33 7.56 -1.74
CA ARG A 34 1.95 8.89 -1.84
C ARG A 34 1.11 9.90 -2.63
N ARG A 35 0.08 9.42 -3.33
CA ARG A 35 -0.76 10.21 -4.25
C ARG A 35 -2.17 9.59 -4.25
N PRO A 36 -3.23 10.38 -4.52
CA PRO A 36 -4.59 9.86 -4.62
C PRO A 36 -4.67 8.64 -5.54
N LEU A 37 -5.42 7.61 -5.11
CA LEU A 37 -5.78 6.49 -5.96
C LEU A 37 -6.90 6.91 -6.93
N SER A 38 -6.88 6.39 -8.15
CA SER A 38 -7.95 6.62 -9.13
C SER A 38 -9.23 5.85 -8.81
N THR A 39 -9.15 4.84 -7.94
CA THR A 39 -10.27 4.02 -7.52
C THR A 39 -10.99 4.65 -6.33
N SER A 40 -12.31 4.74 -6.41
CA SER A 40 -13.19 5.06 -5.28
C SER A 40 -14.08 3.85 -4.99
N HIS A 41 -14.17 3.44 -3.72
CA HIS A 41 -15.00 2.31 -3.32
C HIS A 41 -15.40 2.43 -1.85
N ARG A 42 -16.60 1.94 -1.49
CA ARG A 42 -17.13 2.02 -0.11
C ARG A 42 -16.26 1.31 0.94
N LYS A 43 -15.50 0.29 0.52
CA LYS A 43 -14.58 -0.46 1.39
C LYS A 43 -13.17 0.14 1.42
N LEU A 44 -12.86 1.13 0.59
CA LEU A 44 -11.51 1.64 0.41
C LEU A 44 -11.27 2.86 1.29
N VAL A 45 -10.21 2.80 2.10
CA VAL A 45 -9.64 3.95 2.79
C VAL A 45 -8.21 4.13 2.29
N ALA A 46 -7.93 5.23 1.61
CA ALA A 46 -6.64 5.48 0.96
C ALA A 46 -5.97 6.73 1.56
N PRO A 47 -5.38 6.64 2.77
CA PRO A 47 -4.70 7.78 3.36
C PRO A 47 -3.50 8.18 2.50
N ILE A 48 -3.32 9.49 2.31
CA ILE A 48 -2.16 10.02 1.60
C ILE A 48 -1.04 10.17 2.61
N VAL A 49 0.05 9.44 2.42
CA VAL A 49 1.19 9.38 3.35
C VAL A 49 2.52 9.50 2.62
N ARG A 50 3.52 9.90 3.38
CA ARG A 50 4.93 9.79 3.02
C ARG A 50 5.48 8.54 3.70
N PHE A 51 6.09 7.63 2.93
CA PHE A 51 6.59 6.36 3.50
C PHE A 51 7.84 6.56 4.36
N ASP A 52 8.54 7.67 4.17
CA ASP A 52 9.62 8.15 5.02
C ASP A 52 9.13 8.85 6.31
N ASP A 53 7.82 9.07 6.45
CA ASP A 53 7.22 9.74 7.60
C ASP A 53 5.80 9.18 7.86
N LEU A 54 5.78 7.91 8.28
CA LEU A 54 4.53 7.21 8.56
C LEU A 54 3.98 7.60 9.95
N PRO A 55 2.69 7.95 10.05
CA PRO A 55 2.09 8.36 11.32
C PRO A 55 1.98 7.17 12.28
N GLN A 56 2.77 7.15 13.34
CA GLN A 56 2.87 6.02 14.28
C GLN A 56 1.55 5.70 15.00
N GLU A 57 0.73 6.71 15.26
CA GLU A 57 -0.51 6.57 16.05
C GLU A 57 -1.77 6.42 15.19
N ALA A 58 -1.62 6.15 13.89
CA ALA A 58 -2.77 6.13 13.02
C ALA A 58 -3.69 4.93 13.27
N ASP A 59 -4.99 5.19 13.46
CA ASP A 59 -6.00 4.14 13.71
C ASP A 59 -6.13 3.12 12.57
N TRP A 60 -5.65 3.47 11.37
CA TRP A 60 -5.67 2.59 10.22
C TRP A 60 -4.60 1.47 10.28
N TRP A 61 -3.67 1.50 11.24
CA TRP A 61 -2.75 0.38 11.53
C TRP A 61 -3.42 -0.82 12.18
N LYS A 62 -4.56 -0.63 12.85
CA LYS A 62 -5.33 -1.72 13.46
C LYS A 62 -5.99 -2.53 12.34
N VAL A 63 -5.34 -3.60 11.88
CA VAL A 63 -5.76 -4.47 10.77
C VAL A 63 -5.60 -5.94 11.13
N ASP A 64 -6.34 -6.81 10.42
CA ASP A 64 -6.29 -8.26 10.65
C ASP A 64 -5.20 -8.94 9.80
N ALA A 65 -4.87 -8.34 8.64
CA ALA A 65 -3.92 -8.86 7.69
C ALA A 65 -3.21 -7.73 6.93
N ALA A 66 -2.01 -8.02 6.42
CA ALA A 66 -1.24 -7.12 5.59
C ALA A 66 -0.72 -7.82 4.34
N ILE A 67 -0.76 -7.12 3.21
CA ILE A 67 -0.09 -7.50 1.97
C ILE A 67 0.82 -6.34 1.57
N CYS A 68 2.11 -6.64 1.42
CA CYS A 68 3.08 -5.68 0.90
C CYS A 68 3.39 -6.02 -0.56
N THR A 69 3.04 -5.10 -1.45
CA THR A 69 3.45 -5.13 -2.87
C THR A 69 4.32 -3.90 -3.19
N LEU A 70 5.07 -3.40 -2.21
CA LEU A 70 6.15 -2.46 -2.48
C LEU A 70 7.19 -3.15 -3.34
N GLY A 71 7.77 -2.33 -4.20
CA GLY A 71 8.75 -2.79 -5.16
C GLY A 71 8.83 -1.78 -6.29
N THR A 72 10.03 -1.60 -6.79
CA THR A 72 10.28 -0.85 -8.01
C THR A 72 11.22 -1.66 -8.90
N THR A 73 11.37 -1.26 -10.16
CA THR A 73 12.46 -1.79 -10.99
C THR A 73 13.66 -0.88 -10.85
N ILE A 74 14.87 -1.40 -11.07
CA ILE A 74 16.09 -0.58 -11.09
C ILE A 74 15.94 0.59 -12.09
N GLY A 75 15.35 0.34 -13.26
CA GLY A 75 15.12 1.38 -14.27
C GLY A 75 14.16 2.48 -13.81
N LYS A 76 13.14 2.15 -13.00
CA LYS A 76 12.21 3.14 -12.44
C LYS A 76 12.78 3.85 -11.21
N ALA A 77 13.61 3.16 -10.42
CA ALA A 77 14.29 3.74 -9.26
C ALA A 77 15.34 4.79 -9.67
N GLY A 78 16.04 4.56 -10.78
CA GLY A 78 17.10 5.44 -11.28
C GLY A 78 18.45 5.29 -10.55
N SER A 79 18.48 4.70 -9.36
CA SER A 79 19.71 4.35 -8.64
C SER A 79 19.54 3.08 -7.80
N ARG A 80 20.66 2.51 -7.33
CA ARG A 80 20.64 1.32 -6.45
C ARG A 80 20.15 1.68 -5.05
N GLU A 81 20.44 2.90 -4.62
CA GLU A 81 20.05 3.46 -3.33
C GLU A 81 18.52 3.64 -3.29
N ALA A 82 17.93 4.27 -4.31
CA ALA A 82 16.48 4.44 -4.40
C ALA A 82 15.75 3.10 -4.59
N PHE A 83 16.38 2.12 -5.27
CA PHE A 83 15.85 0.77 -5.36
C PHE A 83 15.83 0.10 -3.99
N ARG A 84 16.94 0.19 -3.24
CA ARG A 84 17.03 -0.36 -1.87
C ARG A 84 16.02 0.31 -0.93
N GLU A 85 15.88 1.62 -1.02
CA GLU A 85 14.94 2.38 -0.18
C GLU A 85 13.51 1.82 -0.31
N VAL A 86 13.06 1.60 -1.55
CA VAL A 86 11.70 1.12 -1.85
C VAL A 86 11.52 -0.37 -1.55
N ASP A 87 12.48 -1.21 -1.94
CA ASP A 87 12.33 -2.67 -1.91
C ASP A 87 12.80 -3.30 -0.57
N HIS A 88 13.54 -2.57 0.25
CA HIS A 88 14.10 -3.07 1.52
C HIS A 88 13.82 -2.14 2.71
N ASP A 89 14.12 -0.84 2.60
CA ASP A 89 14.07 0.03 3.78
C ASP A 89 12.62 0.35 4.19
N TYR A 90 11.73 0.71 3.26
CA TYR A 90 10.32 0.96 3.60
C TYR A 90 9.59 -0.29 4.15
N PRO A 91 9.78 -1.52 3.64
CA PRO A 91 9.19 -2.71 4.25
C PRO A 91 9.67 -3.03 5.67
N LEU A 92 10.84 -2.53 6.10
CA LEU A 92 11.43 -2.79 7.42
C LEU A 92 11.26 -1.65 8.42
N ALA A 93 10.75 -0.50 7.98
CA ALA A 93 10.57 0.70 8.79
C ALA A 93 9.37 0.60 9.75
#